data_AF-A0A5C7XDM9-F1
#
_entry.id   AF-A0A5C7XDM9-F1
#
_cell.length_a   1.000
_cell.length_b   1.000
_cell.length_c   1.000
_cell.angle_alpha   90.00
_cell.angle_beta   90.00
_cell.angle_gamma   90.00
#
_symmetry.space_group_name_H-M   'P 1'
#
loop_
_entity.id
_entity.type
_entity.pdbx_description
1 polymer ?
#
loop_
_entity_poly.entity_id
_entity_poly.type
_entity_poly.pdbx_seq_one_letter_code
_entity_poly.pdbx_strand_id
1 'polypeptide(L)'
;MAQHGGTSGDALDAARAALAARDAELSAADQELTDAVAVAHAIASDAIRRLDRLGAQIEAAASGRVPDSPAAARELARFLVANQREMADIIAGAQAEIDAKIAVLQRLTERFRIPA
;
A
#
# COMPACT_ATOMS: atom_id res chain seq x y z
N MET A 1 -41.94 -3.13 -42.52
CA MET A 1 -40.82 -2.17 -42.34
C MET A 1 -40.74 -1.55 -40.93
N ALA A 2 -41.79 -1.53 -40.09
CA ALA A 2 -41.72 -0.92 -38.74
C ALA A 2 -41.09 -1.80 -37.63
N GLN A 3 -41.12 -3.13 -37.75
CA GLN A 3 -40.63 -4.05 -36.69
C GLN A 3 -39.10 -4.12 -36.57
N HIS A 4 -38.36 -3.86 -37.66
CA HIS A 4 -36.89 -3.84 -37.62
C HIS A 4 -36.33 -2.54 -37.01
N GLY A 5 -37.09 -1.44 -37.03
CA GLY A 5 -36.68 -0.17 -36.41
C GLY A 5 -36.78 -0.20 -34.88
N GLY A 6 -37.83 -0.82 -34.32
CA GLY A 6 -37.99 -1.00 -32.87
C GLY A 6 -36.93 -1.93 -32.26
N THR A 7 -36.70 -3.07 -32.91
CA THR A 7 -35.71 -4.07 -32.44
C THR A 7 -34.28 -3.53 -32.42
N SER A 8 -33.91 -2.72 -33.43
CA SER A 8 -32.59 -2.07 -33.46
C SER A 8 -32.45 -0.94 -32.44
N GLY A 9 -33.54 -0.22 -32.13
CA GLY A 9 -33.56 0.81 -31.07
C GLY A 9 -33.34 0.18 -29.69
N ASP A 10 -34.10 -0.87 -29.38
CA ASP A 10 -33.98 -1.60 -28.10
C ASP A 10 -32.57 -2.19 -27.91
N ALA A 11 -31.96 -2.72 -28.98
CA ALA A 11 -30.60 -3.25 -28.94
C ALA A 11 -29.54 -2.15 -28.68
N LEU A 12 -29.71 -0.96 -29.26
CA LEU A 12 -28.82 0.18 -29.03
C LEU A 12 -28.93 0.72 -27.61
N ASP A 13 -30.15 0.80 -27.06
CA ASP A 13 -30.36 1.28 -25.70
C ASP A 13 -29.84 0.27 -24.66
N ALA A 14 -29.99 -1.03 -24.91
CA ALA A 14 -29.34 -2.07 -24.11
C ALA A 14 -27.81 -1.98 -24.14
N ALA A 15 -27.22 -1.75 -25.32
CA ALA A 15 -25.77 -1.57 -25.45
C ALA A 15 -25.27 -0.31 -24.72
N ARG A 16 -26.00 0.80 -24.79
CA ARG A 16 -25.69 2.03 -24.05
C ARG A 16 -25.77 1.85 -22.54
N ALA A 17 -26.80 1.15 -22.06
CA ALA A 17 -26.95 0.84 -20.64
C ALA A 17 -25.81 -0.04 -20.14
N ALA A 18 -25.42 -1.07 -20.91
CA ALA A 18 -24.29 -1.92 -20.59
C ALA A 18 -22.96 -1.15 -20.56
N LEU A 19 -22.73 -0.24 -21.52
CA LEU A 19 -21.55 0.61 -21.55
C LEU A 19 -21.50 1.56 -20.34
N ALA A 20 -22.61 2.24 -20.03
CA ALA A 20 -22.70 3.13 -18.88
C ALA A 20 -22.46 2.40 -17.54
N ALA A 21 -23.00 1.19 -17.41
CA ALA A 21 -22.73 0.35 -16.25
C ALA A 21 -21.24 -0.04 -16.15
N ARG A 22 -20.61 -0.35 -17.28
CA ARG A 22 -19.19 -0.69 -17.33
C ARG A 22 -18.29 0.50 -16.99
N ASP A 23 -18.59 1.69 -17.52
CA ASP A 23 -17.84 2.91 -17.21
C ASP A 23 -17.93 3.25 -15.72
N ALA A 24 -19.11 3.11 -15.11
CA ALA A 24 -19.28 3.31 -13.68
C ALA A 24 -18.47 2.30 -12.84
N GLU A 25 -18.45 1.02 -13.24
CA GLU A 25 -17.67 -0.02 -12.57
C GLU A 25 -16.16 0.24 -12.64
N LEU A 26 -15.67 0.67 -13.81
CA LEU A 26 -14.26 1.01 -14.05
C LEU A 26 -13.85 2.26 -13.29
N SER A 27 -14.69 3.30 -13.28
CA SER A 27 -14.43 4.52 -12.49
C SER A 27 -14.32 4.21 -10.99
N ALA A 28 -15.16 3.32 -10.47
CA ALA A 28 -15.04 2.85 -9.09
C ALA A 28 -13.76 2.04 -8.85
N ALA A 29 -13.33 1.23 -9.82
CA ALA A 29 -12.08 0.47 -9.74
C ALA A 29 -10.85 1.38 -9.75
N ASP A 30 -10.86 2.44 -10.56
CA ASP A 30 -9.78 3.44 -10.63
C ASP A 30 -9.63 4.23 -9.33
N GLN A 31 -10.75 4.57 -8.69
CA GLN A 31 -10.74 5.22 -7.39
C GLN A 31 -10.14 4.28 -6.33
N GLU A 32 -10.58 3.02 -6.29
CA GLU A 32 -10.06 2.02 -5.36
C GLU A 32 -8.56 1.75 -5.58
N LEU A 33 -8.10 1.76 -6.84
CA LEU A 33 -6.69 1.66 -7.21
C LEU A 33 -5.89 2.84 -6.65
N THR A 34 -6.37 4.06 -6.89
CA THR A 34 -5.71 5.29 -6.43
C THR A 34 -5.60 5.31 -4.92
N ASP A 35 -6.67 4.95 -4.22
CA ASP A 35 -6.70 4.90 -2.76
C ASP A 35 -5.75 3.82 -2.21
N ALA A 36 -5.73 2.63 -2.81
CA ALA A 36 -4.83 1.56 -2.41
C ALA A 36 -3.34 1.97 -2.54
N VAL A 37 -2.99 2.61 -3.66
CA VAL A 37 -1.62 3.09 -3.91
C VAL A 37 -1.25 4.24 -2.99
N ALA A 38 -2.15 5.19 -2.76
CA ALA A 38 -1.92 6.32 -1.87
C ALA A 38 -1.68 5.85 -0.42
N VAL A 39 -2.47 4.89 0.05
CA VAL A 39 -2.28 4.29 1.39
C VAL A 39 -0.96 3.52 1.46
N ALA A 40 -0.63 2.70 0.46
CA ALA A 40 0.65 1.98 0.42
C ALA A 40 1.85 2.94 0.49
N HIS A 41 1.79 4.04 -0.27
CA HIS A 41 2.82 5.08 -0.24
C HIS A 41 2.93 5.76 1.15
N ALA A 42 1.79 6.07 1.78
CA ALA A 42 1.77 6.67 3.12
C ALA A 42 2.41 5.75 4.16
N ILE A 43 2.13 4.45 4.10
CA ILE A 43 2.71 3.43 4.99
C ILE A 43 4.21 3.33 4.80
N ALA A 44 4.67 3.21 3.54
CA ALA A 44 6.10 3.14 3.24
C ALA A 44 6.84 4.40 3.69
N SER A 45 6.27 5.58 3.43
CA SER A 45 6.84 6.87 3.84
C SER A 45 6.92 7.00 5.36
N ASP A 46 5.92 6.50 6.09
CA ASP A 46 5.94 6.52 7.56
C ASP A 46 6.97 5.55 8.14
N ALA A 47 7.05 4.34 7.59
CA ALA A 47 8.07 3.36 7.97
C ALA A 47 9.48 3.93 7.76
N ILE A 48 9.76 4.54 6.61
CA ILE A 48 11.04 5.21 6.32
C ILE A 48 11.35 6.28 7.37
N ARG A 49 10.42 7.21 7.64
CA ARG A 49 10.64 8.26 8.65
C ARG A 49 10.93 7.71 10.04
N ARG A 50 10.28 6.61 10.42
CA ARG A 50 10.51 5.95 11.72
C ARG A 50 11.87 5.27 11.75
N LEU A 51 12.27 4.59 10.68
CA LEU A 51 13.59 3.98 10.54
C LEU A 51 14.70 5.03 10.57
N ASP A 52 14.54 6.17 9.89
CA ASP A 52 15.50 7.28 9.91
C ASP A 52 15.70 7.81 11.34
N ARG A 53 14.61 7.95 12.11
CA ARG A 53 14.68 8.38 13.50
C ARG A 53 15.43 7.38 14.38
N LEU A 54 15.24 6.08 14.17
CA LEU A 54 15.99 5.04 14.90
C LEU A 54 17.46 5.01 14.45
N GLY A 55 17.73 5.22 13.15
CA GLY A 55 19.09 5.36 12.62
C GLY A 55 19.83 6.51 13.31
N ALA A 56 19.23 7.69 13.37
CA ALA A 56 19.80 8.85 14.07
C ALA A 56 20.06 8.58 15.56
N GLN A 57 19.18 7.82 16.23
CA GLN A 57 19.37 7.42 17.63
C GLN A 57 20.56 6.46 17.80
N ILE A 58 20.73 5.50 16.89
CA ILE A 58 21.88 4.58 16.89
C ILE A 58 23.17 5.35 16.63
N GLU A 59 23.18 6.24 15.63
CA GLU A 59 24.34 7.08 15.31
C GLU A 59 24.73 7.99 16.47
N ALA A 60 23.76 8.62 17.13
CA ALA A 60 24.00 9.43 18.33
C ALA A 60 24.58 8.59 19.48
N ALA A 61 24.09 7.36 19.68
CA ALA A 61 24.61 6.46 20.70
C ALA A 61 26.02 5.95 20.37
N ALA A 62 26.32 5.69 19.09
CA ALA A 62 27.61 5.20 18.62
C ALA A 62 28.69 6.30 18.55
N SER A 63 28.29 7.55 18.29
CA SER A 63 29.17 8.73 18.32
C SER A 63 29.47 9.25 19.73
N GLY A 64 28.76 8.72 20.74
CA GLY A 64 29.11 8.91 22.15
C GLY A 64 30.50 8.34 22.48
N ARG A 65 31.12 8.82 23.57
CA ARG A 65 32.41 8.29 24.05
C ARG A 65 32.32 6.78 24.27
N VAL A 66 33.43 6.09 24.01
CA VAL A 66 33.61 4.67 24.35
C VAL A 66 33.10 4.45 25.78
N PRO A 67 32.26 3.44 26.04
CA PRO A 67 31.72 3.23 27.37
C PRO A 67 32.85 3.16 28.41
N ASP A 68 32.84 4.09 29.37
CA ASP A 68 33.89 4.21 30.39
C ASP A 68 33.86 3.07 31.43
N SER A 69 32.91 2.14 31.30
CA SER A 69 32.78 0.96 32.16
C SER A 69 32.06 -0.21 31.47
N PRO A 70 32.24 -1.45 31.96
CA PRO A 70 31.46 -2.60 31.49
C PRO A 70 29.94 -2.44 31.67
N ALA A 71 29.49 -1.72 32.72
CA ALA A 71 28.08 -1.43 32.94
C ALA A 71 27.51 -0.54 31.84
N ALA A 72 28.23 0.54 31.49
CA ALA A 72 27.86 1.42 30.38
C ALA A 72 27.86 0.68 29.03
N ALA A 73 28.83 -0.22 28.80
CA ALA A 73 28.86 -1.04 27.59
C ALA A 73 27.64 -1.97 27.47
N ARG A 74 27.21 -2.55 28.59
CA ARG A 74 26.02 -3.41 28.63
C ARG A 74 24.73 -2.63 28.42
N GLU A 75 24.66 -1.40 28.88
CA GLU A 75 23.53 -0.51 28.65
C GLU A 75 23.42 -0.10 27.18
N LEU A 76 24.54 0.32 26.57
CA LEU A 76 24.62 0.59 25.13
C LEU A 76 24.20 -0.63 24.31
N ALA A 77 24.70 -1.83 24.65
CA ALA A 77 24.32 -3.06 23.95
C ALA A 77 22.80 -3.34 24.05
N ARG A 78 22.20 -3.15 25.23
CA ARG A 78 20.74 -3.32 25.42
C ARG A 78 19.94 -2.31 24.60
N PHE A 79 20.39 -1.05 24.58
CA PHE A 79 19.78 0.00 23.77
C PHE A 79 19.81 -0.32 22.27
N LEU A 80 20.97 -0.76 21.75
CA LEU A 80 21.12 -1.13 20.34
C LEU A 80 20.25 -2.33 19.97
N VAL A 81 20.20 -3.36 20.81
CA VAL A 81 19.31 -4.52 20.59
C VAL A 81 17.84 -4.12 20.60
N ALA A 82 17.43 -3.22 21.50
CA ALA A 82 16.06 -2.72 21.53
C ALA A 82 15.71 -1.95 20.24
N ASN A 83 16.59 -1.05 19.77
CA ASN A 83 16.39 -0.33 18.51
C ASN A 83 16.31 -1.28 17.32
N GLN A 84 17.17 -2.30 17.26
CA GLN A 84 17.14 -3.29 16.18
C GLN A 84 15.82 -4.07 16.14
N ARG A 85 15.29 -4.46 17.32
CA ARG A 85 13.98 -5.12 17.41
C ARG A 85 12.86 -4.19 16.93
N GLU A 86 12.88 -2.93 17.35
CA GLU A 86 11.89 -1.95 16.90
C GLU A 86 11.95 -1.72 15.39
N MET A 87 13.15 -1.66 14.79
CA MET A 87 13.31 -1.60 13.33
C MET A 87 12.68 -2.82 12.64
N ALA A 88 12.91 -4.02 13.18
CA ALA A 88 12.32 -5.24 12.63
C ALA A 88 10.79 -5.22 12.71
N ASP A 89 10.23 -4.77 13.84
CA ASP A 89 8.78 -4.65 14.03
C ASP A 89 8.15 -3.63 13.07
N ILE A 90 8.83 -2.49 12.83
CA ILE A 90 8.39 -1.48 11.86
C ILE A 90 8.33 -2.09 10.45
N ILE A 91 9.39 -2.79 10.04
CA ILE A 91 9.49 -3.39 8.72
C ILE A 91 8.41 -4.46 8.54
N ALA A 92 8.26 -5.37 9.51
CA ALA A 92 7.28 -6.43 9.47
C ALA A 92 5.84 -5.88 9.41
N GLY A 93 5.53 -4.86 10.20
CA GLY A 93 4.23 -4.20 10.17
C GLY A 93 3.94 -3.52 8.84
N ALA A 94 4.91 -2.79 8.28
CA ALA A 94 4.76 -2.15 6.98
C ALA A 94 4.59 -3.17 5.84
N GLN A 95 5.34 -4.28 5.86
CA GLN A 95 5.20 -5.35 4.88
C GLN A 95 3.82 -6.00 4.92
N ALA A 96 3.31 -6.33 6.11
CA ALA A 96 1.99 -6.94 6.25
C ALA A 96 0.87 -6.07 5.64
N GLU A 97 0.94 -4.76 5.86
CA GLU A 97 -0.02 -3.82 5.26
C GLU A 97 0.15 -3.68 3.74
N ILE A 98 1.39 -3.62 3.24
CA ILE A 98 1.68 -3.57 1.81
C ILE A 98 1.17 -4.84 1.11
N ASP A 99 1.38 -6.01 1.69
CA ASP A 99 0.88 -7.29 1.17
C ASP A 99 -0.65 -7.29 1.07
N ALA A 100 -1.33 -6.71 2.07
CA ALA A 100 -2.78 -6.53 2.02
C ALA A 100 -3.21 -5.61 0.85
N LYS A 101 -2.43 -4.56 0.53
CA LYS A 101 -2.69 -3.71 -0.65
C LYS A 101 -2.39 -4.44 -1.96
N ILE A 102 -1.34 -5.24 -2.03
CA ILE A 102 -1.06 -6.08 -3.20
C ILE A 102 -2.25 -7.01 -3.50
N ALA A 103 -2.84 -7.62 -2.47
CA ALA A 103 -4.03 -8.45 -2.65
C ALA A 103 -5.24 -7.67 -3.19
N VAL A 104 -5.42 -6.39 -2.81
CA VAL A 104 -6.43 -5.50 -3.41
C VAL A 104 -6.13 -5.27 -4.89
N LEU A 105 -4.89 -4.91 -5.24
CA LEU A 105 -4.47 -4.63 -6.61
C LEU A 105 -4.65 -5.85 -7.53
N GLN A 106 -4.35 -7.05 -7.02
CA GLN A 106 -4.58 -8.31 -7.75
C GLN A 106 -6.07 -8.52 -8.07
N ARG A 107 -6.98 -8.23 -7.13
CA ARG A 107 -8.43 -8.30 -7.38
C ARG A 107 -8.90 -7.23 -8.36
N LEU A 108 -8.34 -6.01 -8.30
CA LEU A 108 -8.67 -4.95 -9.25
C LEU A 108 -8.25 -5.30 -10.67
N THR A 109 -7.11 -5.99 -10.84
CA THR A 109 -6.63 -6.43 -12.16
C THR A 109 -7.67 -7.28 -12.90
N GLU A 110 -8.42 -8.12 -12.16
CA GLU A 110 -9.52 -8.92 -12.71
C GLU A 110 -10.68 -8.06 -13.20
N ARG A 111 -10.98 -6.95 -12.51
CA ARG A 111 -12.05 -6.02 -12.90
C ARG A 111 -11.73 -5.22 -14.16
N PHE A 112 -10.45 -4.97 -14.44
CA PHE A 112 -10.00 -4.29 -15.65
C PHE A 112 -9.87 -5.22 -16.87
N ARG A 113 -9.96 -6.55 -16.69
CA ARG A 113 -9.87 -7.48 -17.81
C ARG A 113 -11.06 -7.30 -18.75
N ILE A 114 -10.77 -7.10 -20.03
CA ILE A 114 -11.80 -7.04 -21.09
C ILE A 114 -12.27 -8.49 -21.34
N PRO A 115 -13.58 -8.77 -21.26
CA PRO A 115 -14.12 -10.08 -21.66
C PRO A 115 -13.81 -10.34 -23.15
N ALA A 116 -13.33 -11.55 -23.46
CA ALA A 116 -13.05 -11.98 -24.84
C ALA A 116 -14.33 -12.23 -25.66
#